data_AF-A0A0F8S0X6-F1
#
_entry.id   AF-A0A0F8S0X6-F1
#
_cell.length_a   1.000
_cell.length_b   1.000
_cell.length_c   1.000
_cell.angle_alpha   90.00
_cell.angle_beta   90.00
_cell.angle_gamma   90.00
#
_symmetry.space_group_name_H-M   'P 1'
#
loop_
_entity.id
_entity.type
_entity.pdbx_description
1 polymer ?
#
loop_
_entity_poly.entity_id
_entity_poly.type
_entity_poly.pdbx_seq_one_letter_code
_entity_poly.pdbx_strand_id
1 'polypeptide(L)'
;MAEFPFDISPMYEGERVRKEGMFVELGGPKSVGLELVRAAPMDEIVDDKVTIVGPDLKQLEEGKTYPWAMVFNIGGELVEPDLESVVERRVHDFINYCQGIMHLNQRYDVWMRVSKDTAAKMDSFDSFGKAVMMLFKSELPFIEKMQVTFYTDEEEVKKQLEAAKDIFKARDARTKDLHDEDVDVFYGCTLCQSFAPTNVCVVSPDRVSLCGAINWFDGRAAAKVDPEGPQFEIAKGELLDANMGEYSGVNEIAKKLSAGEFDKIKLHSFFDSPHTSCGCFEVVGFYIPEVDGIGWVNREYQGMAPNGIGSVSYTHLTLPTNREV
;
A
#
# COMPACT_ATOMS: atom_id res chain seq x y z
N MET A 1 -8.37 24.27 12.65
CA MET A 1 -7.56 23.19 12.05
C MET A 1 -6.19 23.26 12.69
N ALA A 2 -5.59 22.14 13.07
CA ALA A 2 -4.22 22.15 13.56
C ALA A 2 -3.31 22.70 12.44
N GLU A 3 -2.45 23.66 12.77
CA GLU A 3 -1.51 24.25 11.83
C GLU A 3 -0.28 23.35 11.76
N PHE A 4 -0.06 22.72 10.61
CA PHE A 4 1.10 21.86 10.35
C PHE A 4 2.17 22.65 9.59
N PRO A 5 3.47 22.33 9.76
CA PRO A 5 4.56 23.06 9.12
C PRO A 5 4.69 22.81 7.60
N PHE A 6 3.80 22.02 7.02
CA PHE A 6 3.74 21.67 5.60
C PHE A 6 2.29 21.57 5.14
N ASP A 7 2.10 21.72 3.83
CA ASP A 7 0.78 21.56 3.23
C ASP A 7 0.35 20.09 3.23
N ILE A 8 -0.94 19.85 3.44
CA ILE A 8 -1.54 18.52 3.40
C ILE A 8 -2.63 18.53 2.33
N SER A 9 -2.48 17.69 1.31
CA SER A 9 -3.45 17.58 0.22
C SER A 9 -3.20 16.34 -0.64
N PRO A 10 -4.26 15.69 -1.15
CA PRO A 10 -4.12 14.61 -2.13
C PRO A 10 -3.32 14.99 -3.40
N MET A 11 -3.19 16.29 -3.71
CA MET A 11 -2.38 16.72 -4.87
C MET A 11 -0.88 16.38 -4.74
N TYR A 12 -0.38 16.16 -3.53
CA TYR A 12 1.01 15.79 -3.28
C TYR A 12 1.27 14.29 -3.41
N GLU A 13 0.22 13.45 -3.59
CA GLU A 13 0.36 11.98 -3.61
C GLU A 13 1.43 11.48 -4.61
N GLY A 14 1.52 12.15 -5.77
CA GLY A 14 2.49 11.82 -6.82
C GLY A 14 3.87 12.46 -6.67
N GLU A 15 4.10 13.25 -5.61
CA GLU A 15 5.36 13.96 -5.39
C GLU A 15 6.52 12.98 -5.21
N ARG A 16 7.67 13.28 -5.85
CA ARG A 16 8.89 12.48 -5.74
C ARG A 16 10.04 13.31 -5.21
N VAL A 17 10.54 12.94 -4.03
CA VAL A 17 11.75 13.54 -3.44
C VAL A 17 12.99 12.86 -4.04
N ARG A 18 13.64 13.54 -4.98
CA ARG A 18 14.90 13.08 -5.59
C ARG A 18 16.07 13.22 -4.62
N LYS A 19 17.15 12.47 -4.87
CA LYS A 19 18.31 12.40 -3.99
C LYS A 19 18.93 13.78 -3.73
N GLU A 20 18.94 14.65 -4.74
CA GLU A 20 19.53 15.99 -4.66
C GLU A 20 18.73 16.93 -3.74
N GLY A 21 17.41 16.74 -3.66
CA GLY A 21 16.48 17.55 -2.86
C GLY A 21 16.08 16.92 -1.51
N MET A 22 16.66 15.77 -1.18
CA MET A 22 16.38 15.02 0.04
C MET A 22 17.19 15.58 1.23
N PHE A 23 16.54 15.74 2.38
CA PHE A 23 17.20 15.92 3.66
C PHE A 23 17.63 14.57 4.23
N VAL A 24 16.71 13.63 4.41
CA VAL A 24 17.02 12.28 4.91
C VAL A 24 16.27 11.20 4.14
N GLU A 25 16.89 10.03 4.06
CA GLU A 25 16.27 8.78 3.62
C GLU A 25 15.97 7.91 4.84
N LEU A 26 14.77 7.33 4.90
CA LEU A 26 14.29 6.52 6.02
C LEU A 26 13.88 5.14 5.48
N GLY A 27 14.51 4.09 5.99
CA GLY A 27 14.37 2.74 5.43
C GLY A 27 14.92 2.62 4.00
N GLY A 28 14.20 1.90 3.15
CA GLY A 28 14.56 1.70 1.74
C GLY A 28 15.73 0.74 1.51
N PRO A 29 16.24 0.63 0.27
CA PRO A 29 17.12 -0.48 -0.16
C PRO A 29 18.51 -0.52 0.52
N LYS A 30 18.83 0.47 1.35
CA LYS A 30 20.12 0.62 2.04
C LYS A 30 19.98 0.59 3.56
N SER A 31 18.77 0.39 4.09
CA SER A 31 18.49 0.40 5.52
C SER A 31 17.28 -0.48 5.82
N VAL A 32 16.97 -0.68 7.09
CA VAL A 32 15.77 -1.41 7.50
C VAL A 32 14.59 -0.46 7.62
N GLY A 33 13.45 -0.88 7.04
CA GLY A 33 12.19 -0.15 7.06
C GLY A 33 11.09 -0.99 7.69
N LEU A 34 10.11 -0.35 8.31
CA LEU A 34 8.89 -1.00 8.77
C LEU A 34 7.73 0.00 8.86
N GLU A 35 6.55 -0.41 8.44
CA GLU A 35 5.29 0.10 8.93
C GLU A 35 4.45 -1.04 9.49
N LEU A 36 3.72 -0.74 10.56
CA LEU A 36 2.83 -1.69 11.20
C LEU A 36 1.66 -0.95 11.83
N VAL A 37 0.44 -1.37 11.51
CA VAL A 37 -0.77 -0.96 12.24
C VAL A 37 -1.23 -2.12 13.12
N ARG A 38 -1.64 -1.80 14.35
CA ARG A 38 -2.17 -2.76 15.32
C ARG A 38 -3.46 -2.26 15.94
N ALA A 39 -4.47 -3.10 15.94
CA ALA A 39 -5.64 -2.91 16.79
C ALA A 39 -5.22 -3.07 18.26
N ALA A 40 -5.64 -2.14 19.11
CA ALA A 40 -5.41 -2.21 20.55
C ALA A 40 -6.63 -1.72 21.33
N PRO A 41 -6.84 -2.20 22.56
CA PRO A 41 -7.87 -1.68 23.45
C PRO A 41 -7.75 -0.16 23.63
N MET A 42 -8.88 0.55 23.62
CA MET A 42 -8.90 2.01 23.68
C MET A 42 -8.31 2.59 24.98
N ASP A 43 -8.25 1.82 26.06
CA ASP A 43 -7.64 2.20 27.33
C ASP A 43 -6.11 2.07 27.33
N GLU A 44 -5.54 1.30 26.40
CA GLU A 44 -4.10 1.20 26.17
C GLU A 44 -3.56 2.30 25.23
N ILE A 45 -4.46 3.05 24.57
CA ILE A 45 -4.11 4.12 23.62
C ILE A 45 -4.27 5.50 24.26
N VAL A 46 -3.17 6.26 24.25
CA VAL A 46 -3.18 7.70 24.52
C VAL A 46 -3.39 8.42 23.18
N ASP A 47 -4.61 8.89 22.95
CA ASP A 47 -4.98 9.51 21.66
C ASP A 47 -4.08 10.70 21.29
N ASP A 48 -3.77 10.81 20.00
CA ASP A 48 -2.88 11.80 19.38
C ASP A 48 -1.44 11.81 19.91
N LYS A 49 -1.01 10.75 20.61
CA LYS A 49 0.35 10.63 21.12
C LYS A 49 1.32 10.22 20.01
N VAL A 50 2.38 11.00 19.86
CA VAL A 50 3.57 10.62 19.10
C VAL A 50 4.71 10.31 20.06
N THR A 51 5.37 9.18 19.87
CA THR A 51 6.59 8.80 20.60
C THR A 51 7.72 8.60 19.61
N ILE A 52 8.92 9.10 19.93
CA ILE A 52 10.11 8.96 19.08
C ILE A 52 11.17 8.22 19.89
N VAL A 53 11.63 7.09 19.37
CA VAL A 53 12.63 6.21 19.99
C VAL A 53 13.86 6.19 19.10
N GLY A 54 14.91 6.90 19.53
CA GLY A 54 16.12 7.14 18.74
C GLY A 54 16.25 8.63 18.35
N PRO A 55 17.16 8.94 17.41
CA PRO A 55 17.38 10.32 16.96
C PRO A 55 16.14 10.91 16.28
N ASP A 56 15.74 12.12 16.69
CA ASP A 56 14.66 12.87 16.04
C ASP A 56 15.20 13.67 14.83
N LEU A 57 14.32 14.25 14.00
CA LEU A 57 14.62 14.89 12.72
C LEU A 57 15.81 15.87 12.77
N LYS A 58 15.85 16.79 13.75
CA LYS A 58 16.94 17.79 13.87
C LYS A 58 18.28 17.20 14.31
N GLN A 59 18.29 15.96 14.78
CA GLN A 59 19.49 15.22 15.17
C GLN A 59 20.03 14.38 14.00
N LEU A 60 19.29 14.29 12.90
CA LEU A 60 19.72 13.61 11.68
C LEU A 60 20.59 14.53 10.82
N GLU A 61 21.53 13.93 10.12
CA GLU A 61 22.42 14.63 9.20
C GLU A 61 21.86 14.60 7.77
N GLU A 62 21.93 15.75 7.10
CA GLU A 62 21.49 15.90 5.71
C GLU A 62 22.22 14.90 4.78
N GLY A 63 21.46 14.31 3.87
CA GLY A 63 21.92 13.38 2.83
C GLY A 63 22.15 11.95 3.30
N LYS A 64 21.91 11.63 4.58
CA LYS A 64 22.11 10.29 5.13
C LYS A 64 20.83 9.43 5.09
N THR A 65 21.05 8.12 5.23
CA THR A 65 20.02 7.09 5.34
C THR A 65 19.97 6.57 6.77
N TYR A 66 18.77 6.42 7.34
CA TYR A 66 18.55 5.95 8.70
C TYR A 66 17.58 4.75 8.73
N PRO A 67 17.66 3.87 9.74
CA PRO A 67 16.64 2.86 9.98
C PRO A 67 15.33 3.53 10.37
N TRP A 68 14.21 2.93 10.03
CA TRP A 68 12.90 3.54 10.24
C TRP A 68 11.84 2.49 10.53
N ALA A 69 11.08 2.69 11.62
CA ALA A 69 9.83 1.98 11.82
C ALA A 69 8.72 2.92 12.27
N MET A 70 7.53 2.73 11.72
CA MET A 70 6.29 3.39 12.15
C MET A 70 5.36 2.33 12.71
N VAL A 71 5.11 2.38 14.01
CA VAL A 71 4.15 1.48 14.66
C VAL A 71 2.96 2.30 15.14
N PHE A 72 1.82 2.10 14.50
CA PHE A 72 0.55 2.74 14.81
C PHE A 72 -0.31 1.79 15.64
N ASN A 73 -0.87 2.29 16.74
CA ASN A 73 -1.92 1.61 17.48
C ASN A 73 -3.23 2.36 17.26
N ILE A 74 -4.26 1.62 16.83
CA ILE A 74 -5.60 2.14 16.55
C ILE A 74 -6.63 1.47 17.46
N GLY A 75 -7.65 2.21 17.86
CA GLY A 75 -8.75 1.71 18.67
C GLY A 75 -10.04 2.46 18.37
N GLY A 76 -11.14 1.74 18.50
CA GLY A 76 -12.51 2.22 18.25
C GLY A 76 -13.48 1.05 18.36
N GLU A 77 -14.77 1.32 18.47
CA GLU A 77 -15.80 0.29 18.64
C GLU A 77 -15.82 -0.72 17.48
N LEU A 78 -15.52 -0.26 16.26
CA LEU A 78 -15.51 -1.07 15.04
C LEU A 78 -14.10 -1.56 14.64
N VAL A 79 -13.08 -1.27 15.45
CA VAL A 79 -11.70 -1.65 15.14
C VAL A 79 -11.44 -3.12 15.50
N GLU A 80 -11.28 -3.95 14.48
CA GLU A 80 -10.93 -5.37 14.61
C GLU A 80 -9.53 -5.66 14.02
N PRO A 81 -8.84 -6.73 14.44
CA PRO A 81 -7.54 -7.12 13.87
C PRO A 81 -7.55 -7.34 12.35
N ASP A 82 -8.70 -7.63 11.74
CA ASP A 82 -8.85 -7.81 10.29
C ASP A 82 -8.81 -6.49 9.52
N LEU A 83 -8.96 -5.34 10.20
CA LEU A 83 -8.79 -4.02 9.58
C LEU A 83 -7.34 -3.55 9.56
N GLU A 84 -6.44 -4.23 10.28
CA GLU A 84 -5.07 -3.74 10.44
C GLU A 84 -4.38 -3.58 9.08
N SER A 85 -4.45 -4.56 8.18
CA SER A 85 -3.83 -4.48 6.85
C SER A 85 -4.45 -3.38 5.98
N VAL A 86 -5.77 -3.19 6.09
CA VAL A 86 -6.52 -2.16 5.35
C VAL A 86 -6.06 -0.78 5.79
N VAL A 87 -6.00 -0.54 7.10
CA VAL A 87 -5.55 0.73 7.68
C VAL A 87 -4.05 0.92 7.41
N GLU A 88 -3.23 -0.13 7.53
CA GLU A 88 -1.80 -0.11 7.22
C GLU A 88 -1.55 0.32 5.78
N ARG A 89 -2.37 -0.13 4.83
CA ARG A 89 -2.23 0.30 3.44
C ARG A 89 -2.44 1.81 3.26
N ARG A 90 -3.27 2.44 4.09
CA ARG A 90 -3.54 3.89 4.03
C ARG A 90 -2.38 4.74 4.54
N VAL A 91 -1.39 4.14 5.23
CA VAL A 91 -0.12 4.80 5.58
C VAL A 91 0.55 5.36 4.32
N HIS A 92 0.53 4.61 3.23
CA HIS A 92 1.07 5.06 1.93
C HIS A 92 0.43 6.36 1.46
N ASP A 93 -0.90 6.45 1.46
CA ASP A 93 -1.60 7.61 0.90
C ASP A 93 -1.44 8.82 1.83
N PHE A 94 -1.69 8.64 3.12
CA PHE A 94 -1.69 9.75 4.08
C PHE A 94 -0.30 10.36 4.29
N ILE A 95 0.76 9.56 4.19
CA ILE A 95 2.11 10.12 4.20
C ILE A 95 2.38 10.89 2.90
N ASN A 96 2.02 10.35 1.73
CA ASN A 96 2.24 11.04 0.46
C ASN A 96 1.32 12.27 0.27
N TYR A 97 0.29 12.47 1.10
CA TYR A 97 -0.48 13.71 1.14
C TYR A 97 0.25 14.86 1.84
N CYS A 98 1.33 14.56 2.59
CA CYS A 98 2.14 15.56 3.26
C CYS A 98 3.23 16.09 2.31
N GLN A 99 3.16 17.38 1.95
CA GLN A 99 4.08 18.01 1.00
C GLN A 99 5.55 17.75 1.35
N GLY A 100 6.31 17.28 0.35
CA GLY A 100 7.74 17.00 0.48
C GLY A 100 8.09 15.82 1.38
N ILE A 101 7.13 14.95 1.70
CA ILE A 101 7.36 13.66 2.36
C ILE A 101 6.89 12.56 1.40
N MET A 102 7.84 11.75 0.94
CA MET A 102 7.59 10.64 0.03
C MET A 102 7.58 9.33 0.82
N HIS A 103 6.59 8.48 0.55
CA HIS A 103 6.51 7.09 1.00
C HIS A 103 6.36 6.14 -0.19
N LEU A 104 7.02 4.99 -0.10
CA LEU A 104 6.98 3.91 -1.07
C LEU A 104 6.94 2.55 -0.36
N ASN A 105 6.42 1.58 -1.10
CA ASN A 105 6.31 0.16 -0.73
C ASN A 105 5.32 -0.05 0.42
N GLN A 106 5.58 -1.06 1.26
CA GLN A 106 4.70 -1.48 2.35
C GLN A 106 5.44 -2.35 3.38
N ARG A 107 4.80 -2.65 4.52
CA ARG A 107 5.27 -3.61 5.53
C ARG A 107 6.73 -3.37 5.92
N TYR A 108 7.62 -4.35 5.71
CA TYR A 108 9.04 -4.28 6.05
C TYR A 108 9.95 -3.73 4.95
N ASP A 109 9.38 -3.32 3.81
CA ASP A 109 10.12 -2.79 2.66
C ASP A 109 9.90 -1.28 2.48
N VAL A 110 9.34 -0.61 3.51
CA VAL A 110 9.02 0.82 3.49
C VAL A 110 10.26 1.65 3.15
N TRP A 111 10.06 2.58 2.22
CA TRP A 111 11.06 3.54 1.81
C TRP A 111 10.49 4.95 1.83
N MET A 112 11.07 5.79 2.67
CA MET A 112 10.65 7.18 2.82
C MET A 112 11.77 8.18 2.56
N ARG A 113 11.39 9.37 2.12
CA ARG A 113 12.28 10.53 2.02
C ARG A 113 11.57 11.79 2.48
N VAL A 114 12.32 12.65 3.18
CA VAL A 114 11.87 13.99 3.56
C VAL A 114 12.68 15.00 2.76
N SER A 115 12.01 15.96 2.12
CA SER A 115 12.67 17.03 1.36
C SER A 115 13.41 18.02 2.29
N LYS A 116 14.41 18.72 1.76
CA LYS A 116 15.11 19.79 2.49
C LYS A 116 14.16 20.91 2.92
N ASP A 117 13.24 21.30 2.04
CA ASP A 117 12.29 22.37 2.28
C ASP A 117 11.30 22.02 3.40
N THR A 118 10.80 20.78 3.43
CA THR A 118 9.91 20.31 4.50
C THR A 118 10.66 20.11 5.81
N ALA A 119 11.86 19.51 5.78
CA ALA A 119 12.67 19.31 6.98
C ALA A 119 13.12 20.63 7.63
N ALA A 120 13.31 21.70 6.84
CA ALA A 120 13.62 23.02 7.36
C ALA A 120 12.47 23.61 8.19
N LYS A 121 11.21 23.30 7.83
CA LYS A 121 9.99 23.79 8.51
C LYS A 121 9.60 22.95 9.72
N MET A 122 10.11 21.73 9.84
CA MET A 122 9.80 20.80 10.93
C MET A 122 10.88 20.81 12.02
N ASP A 123 10.46 20.89 13.28
CA ASP A 123 11.35 20.77 14.45
C ASP A 123 11.50 19.33 14.95
N SER A 124 10.54 18.47 14.64
CA SER A 124 10.46 17.09 15.11
C SER A 124 9.57 16.27 14.17
N PHE A 125 9.69 14.95 14.19
CA PHE A 125 8.69 14.06 13.58
C PHE A 125 7.32 14.12 14.30
N ASP A 126 7.20 14.76 15.48
CA ASP A 126 5.93 14.91 16.21
C ASP A 126 4.82 15.55 15.36
N SER A 127 5.11 16.66 14.68
CA SER A 127 4.10 17.32 13.83
C SER A 127 3.68 16.43 12.66
N PHE A 128 4.61 15.62 12.14
CA PHE A 128 4.33 14.64 11.09
C PHE A 128 3.43 13.50 11.58
N GLY A 129 3.73 12.91 12.74
CA GLY A 129 2.88 11.88 13.32
C GLY A 129 1.45 12.36 13.58
N LYS A 130 1.31 13.59 14.11
CA LYS A 130 -0.02 14.21 14.32
C LYS A 130 -0.76 14.48 13.01
N ALA A 131 -0.06 14.90 11.95
CA ALA A 131 -0.66 15.11 10.64
C ALA A 131 -1.23 13.80 10.07
N VAL A 132 -0.44 12.73 10.14
CA VAL A 132 -0.84 11.40 9.66
C VAL A 132 -2.02 10.86 10.48
N MET A 133 -1.98 10.95 11.82
CA MET A 133 -3.10 10.51 12.67
C MET A 133 -4.39 11.32 12.43
N MET A 134 -4.29 12.62 12.19
CA MET A 134 -5.43 13.43 11.80
C MET A 134 -6.04 12.95 10.47
N LEU A 135 -5.21 12.66 9.47
CA LEU A 135 -5.68 12.12 8.18
C LEU A 135 -6.38 10.77 8.37
N PHE A 136 -5.79 9.87 9.17
CA PHE A 136 -6.42 8.61 9.53
C PHE A 136 -7.81 8.80 10.14
N LYS A 137 -7.93 9.62 11.20
CA LYS A 137 -9.22 9.82 11.88
C LYS A 137 -10.24 10.59 11.02
N SER A 138 -9.77 11.41 10.07
CA SER A 138 -10.66 12.16 9.16
C SER A 138 -11.24 11.26 8.07
N GLU A 139 -10.42 10.39 7.50
CA GLU A 139 -10.78 9.54 6.36
C GLU A 139 -11.35 8.18 6.81
N LEU A 140 -10.98 7.71 8.01
CA LEU A 140 -11.43 6.46 8.60
C LEU A 140 -12.05 6.75 9.98
N PRO A 141 -13.26 7.32 10.03
CA PRO A 141 -13.88 7.82 11.27
C PRO A 141 -14.22 6.72 12.29
N PHE A 142 -14.13 5.45 11.90
CA PHE A 142 -14.21 4.31 12.83
C PHE A 142 -12.98 4.18 13.75
N ILE A 143 -11.88 4.89 13.44
CA ILE A 143 -10.72 5.02 14.32
C ILE A 143 -10.98 6.16 15.31
N GLU A 144 -11.31 5.82 16.55
CA GLU A 144 -11.61 6.79 17.61
C GLU A 144 -10.36 7.29 18.32
N LYS A 145 -9.39 6.39 18.56
CA LYS A 145 -8.11 6.69 19.16
C LYS A 145 -6.97 6.16 18.34
N MET A 146 -5.92 6.97 18.23
CA MET A 146 -4.70 6.58 17.54
C MET A 146 -3.47 7.12 18.26
N GLN A 147 -2.42 6.31 18.30
CA GLN A 147 -1.08 6.76 18.67
C GLN A 147 -0.05 6.17 17.72
N VAL A 148 1.10 6.82 17.62
CA VAL A 148 2.22 6.34 16.81
C VAL A 148 3.52 6.36 17.59
N THR A 149 4.32 5.33 17.38
CA THR A 149 5.73 5.31 17.77
C THR A 149 6.61 5.24 16.54
N PHE A 150 7.49 6.23 16.39
CA PHE A 150 8.54 6.25 15.40
C PHE A 150 9.84 5.74 16.02
N TYR A 151 10.48 4.79 15.33
CA TYR A 151 11.79 4.27 15.72
C TYR A 151 12.82 4.65 14.68
N THR A 152 13.90 5.27 15.13
CA THR A 152 15.07 5.67 14.33
C THR A 152 16.37 5.11 14.90
N ASP A 153 16.30 4.43 16.05
CA ASP A 153 17.38 3.59 16.56
C ASP A 153 17.39 2.23 15.86
N GLU A 154 18.57 1.79 15.39
CA GLU A 154 18.69 0.58 14.56
C GLU A 154 18.27 -0.70 15.29
N GLU A 155 18.62 -0.83 16.56
CA GLU A 155 18.35 -2.04 17.34
C GLU A 155 16.86 -2.13 17.68
N GLU A 156 16.23 -1.01 18.05
CA GLU A 156 14.78 -0.99 18.25
C GLU A 156 14.00 -1.22 16.96
N VAL A 157 14.44 -0.70 15.81
CA VAL A 157 13.81 -0.98 14.51
C VAL A 157 13.89 -2.49 14.19
N LYS A 158 15.05 -3.12 14.35
CA LYS A 158 15.20 -4.58 14.13
C LYS A 158 14.28 -5.40 15.04
N LYS A 159 14.13 -4.99 16.30
CA LYS A 159 13.23 -5.65 17.25
C LYS A 159 11.77 -5.57 16.83
N GLN A 160 11.31 -4.40 16.37
CA GLN A 160 9.96 -4.25 15.83
C GLN A 160 9.78 -5.07 14.55
N LEU A 161 10.79 -5.10 13.69
CA LEU A 161 10.77 -5.88 12.45
C LEU A 161 10.58 -7.37 12.70
N GLU A 162 11.32 -7.96 13.65
CA GLU A 162 11.15 -9.38 14.00
C GLU A 162 9.75 -9.67 14.54
N ALA A 163 9.20 -8.80 15.41
CA ALA A 163 7.83 -8.95 15.90
C ALA A 163 6.78 -8.81 14.77
N ALA A 164 7.02 -7.90 13.82
CA ALA A 164 6.12 -7.66 12.70
C ALA A 164 6.10 -8.84 11.71
N LYS A 165 7.23 -9.51 11.48
CA LYS A 165 7.31 -10.70 10.60
C LYS A 165 6.35 -11.81 11.03
N ASP A 166 6.22 -12.06 12.33
CA ASP A 166 5.28 -13.06 12.84
C ASP A 166 3.82 -12.64 12.62
N ILE A 167 3.51 -11.35 12.76
CA ILE A 167 2.18 -10.79 12.48
C ILE A 167 1.86 -10.93 11.00
N PHE A 168 2.76 -10.52 10.10
CA PHE A 168 2.57 -10.62 8.66
C PHE A 168 2.37 -12.08 8.23
N LYS A 169 3.19 -13.00 8.77
CA LYS A 169 3.03 -14.43 8.52
C LYS A 169 1.67 -14.96 8.97
N ALA A 170 1.16 -14.49 10.11
CA ALA A 170 -0.17 -14.85 10.58
C ALA A 170 -1.28 -14.27 9.68
N ARG A 171 -1.13 -13.03 9.21
CA ARG A 171 -2.04 -12.39 8.25
C ARG A 171 -2.10 -13.20 6.95
N ASP A 172 -0.94 -13.55 6.39
CA ASP A 172 -0.83 -14.28 5.12
C ASP A 172 -1.31 -15.74 5.24
N ALA A 173 -1.13 -16.37 6.41
CA ALA A 173 -1.61 -17.73 6.65
C ALA A 173 -3.15 -17.85 6.67
N ARG A 174 -3.88 -16.77 6.96
CA ARG A 174 -5.34 -16.80 7.07
C ARG A 174 -6.03 -17.10 5.74
N THR A 175 -5.46 -16.68 4.61
CA THR A 175 -6.06 -16.93 3.28
C THR A 175 -5.62 -18.23 2.64
N LYS A 176 -4.72 -18.99 3.26
CA LYS A 176 -4.06 -20.12 2.59
C LYS A 176 -5.01 -21.28 2.24
N ASP A 177 -6.04 -21.51 3.06
CA ASP A 177 -6.96 -22.64 2.93
C ASP A 177 -8.34 -22.20 2.38
N LEU A 178 -8.45 -21.01 1.80
CA LEU A 178 -9.66 -20.48 1.17
C LEU A 178 -9.41 -20.31 -0.32
N HIS A 179 -10.26 -20.89 -1.16
CA HIS A 179 -10.15 -20.81 -2.61
C HIS A 179 -11.32 -20.03 -3.22
N ASP A 180 -11.16 -19.63 -4.49
CA ASP A 180 -12.18 -18.90 -5.24
C ASP A 180 -13.53 -19.65 -5.27
N GLU A 181 -13.54 -20.98 -5.25
CA GLU A 181 -14.75 -21.81 -5.23
C GLU A 181 -15.47 -21.82 -3.88
N ASP A 182 -14.77 -21.50 -2.78
CA ASP A 182 -15.32 -21.53 -1.42
C ASP A 182 -16.12 -20.27 -1.07
N VAL A 183 -16.12 -19.26 -1.96
CA VAL A 183 -16.75 -17.96 -1.75
C VAL A 183 -17.72 -17.58 -2.86
N ASP A 184 -18.78 -16.87 -2.49
CA ASP A 184 -19.80 -16.35 -3.41
C ASP A 184 -19.49 -14.94 -3.93
N VAL A 185 -18.55 -14.25 -3.26
CA VAL A 185 -18.20 -12.86 -3.53
C VAL A 185 -16.69 -12.68 -3.59
N PHE A 186 -16.27 -11.72 -4.42
CA PHE A 186 -14.93 -11.15 -4.42
C PHE A 186 -14.98 -9.71 -3.91
N TYR A 187 -13.82 -9.09 -3.79
CA TYR A 187 -13.73 -7.69 -3.37
C TYR A 187 -13.00 -6.86 -4.40
N GLY A 188 -13.56 -5.71 -4.74
CA GLY A 188 -12.95 -4.71 -5.59
C GLY A 188 -12.09 -3.74 -4.79
N CYS A 189 -11.13 -3.09 -5.45
CA CYS A 189 -10.41 -1.95 -4.88
C CYS A 189 -10.13 -0.88 -5.94
N THR A 190 -10.56 0.36 -5.68
CA THR A 190 -10.37 1.55 -6.52
C THR A 190 -9.41 2.58 -5.93
N LEU A 191 -8.73 2.24 -4.82
CA LEU A 191 -7.84 3.15 -4.10
C LEU A 191 -6.78 3.81 -5.01
N CYS A 192 -6.28 3.07 -6.00
CA CYS A 192 -5.25 3.55 -6.93
C CYS A 192 -5.78 4.32 -8.15
N GLN A 193 -7.09 4.59 -8.23
CA GLN A 193 -7.66 5.36 -9.34
C GLN A 193 -7.26 6.84 -9.33
N SER A 194 -6.72 7.36 -8.22
CA SER A 194 -6.13 8.70 -8.16
C SER A 194 -5.00 8.91 -9.18
N PHE A 195 -4.23 7.86 -9.49
CA PHE A 195 -3.13 7.91 -10.45
C PHE A 195 -3.26 6.93 -11.63
N ALA A 196 -4.13 5.91 -11.53
CA ALA A 196 -4.46 5.01 -12.63
C ALA A 196 -6.00 4.93 -12.80
N PRO A 197 -6.65 5.93 -13.44
CA PRO A 197 -8.10 6.12 -13.39
C PRO A 197 -8.93 4.94 -13.93
N THR A 198 -8.37 4.15 -14.84
CA THR A 198 -9.07 2.99 -15.44
C THR A 198 -8.75 1.66 -14.75
N ASN A 199 -7.84 1.66 -13.75
CA ASN A 199 -7.48 0.44 -13.04
C ASN A 199 -8.55 0.04 -12.02
N VAL A 200 -8.81 -1.26 -11.93
CA VAL A 200 -9.68 -1.86 -10.91
C VAL A 200 -9.00 -3.12 -10.39
N CYS A 201 -8.76 -3.19 -9.09
CA CYS A 201 -8.31 -4.43 -8.45
C CYS A 201 -9.49 -5.33 -8.14
N VAL A 202 -9.38 -6.62 -8.48
CA VAL A 202 -10.27 -7.70 -8.06
C VAL A 202 -9.45 -8.62 -7.18
N VAL A 203 -9.85 -8.69 -5.92
CA VAL A 203 -9.22 -9.47 -4.86
C VAL A 203 -10.07 -10.69 -4.58
N SER A 204 -9.48 -11.87 -4.76
CA SER A 204 -10.10 -13.16 -4.49
C SER A 204 -9.25 -13.96 -3.50
N PRO A 205 -9.76 -15.06 -2.92
CA PRO A 205 -8.94 -15.90 -2.04
C PRO A 205 -7.64 -16.38 -2.71
N ASP A 206 -7.69 -16.77 -3.98
CA ASP A 206 -6.50 -17.20 -4.74
C ASP A 206 -5.70 -16.06 -5.39
N ARG A 207 -6.17 -14.81 -5.26
CA ARG A 207 -5.54 -13.62 -5.88
C ARG A 207 -5.57 -12.40 -4.95
N VAL A 208 -4.48 -12.23 -4.20
CA VAL A 208 -4.21 -11.00 -3.44
C VAL A 208 -4.14 -9.78 -4.36
N SER A 209 -4.40 -8.59 -3.82
CA SER A 209 -4.19 -7.34 -4.55
C SER A 209 -2.76 -7.22 -5.09
N LEU A 210 -2.59 -6.57 -6.24
CA LEU A 210 -1.29 -6.46 -6.91
C LEU A 210 -0.22 -5.74 -6.05
N CYS A 211 -0.62 -4.91 -5.09
CA CYS A 211 0.31 -4.29 -4.15
C CYS A 211 0.76 -5.21 -3.01
N GLY A 212 0.15 -6.39 -2.87
CA GLY A 212 0.42 -7.35 -1.80
C GLY A 212 -0.21 -7.00 -0.45
N ALA A 213 -0.95 -5.89 -0.36
CA ALA A 213 -1.40 -5.33 0.92
C ALA A 213 -2.79 -5.80 1.38
N ILE A 214 -3.64 -6.22 0.43
CA ILE A 214 -5.07 -6.47 0.66
C ILE A 214 -5.41 -7.85 0.14
N ASN A 215 -5.73 -8.75 1.07
CA ASN A 215 -6.28 -10.06 0.77
C ASN A 215 -7.82 -10.04 0.82
N TRP A 216 -8.45 -11.19 0.57
CA TRP A 216 -9.91 -11.30 0.54
C TRP A 216 -10.59 -10.93 1.86
N PHE A 217 -10.01 -11.32 3.01
CA PHE A 217 -10.56 -10.98 4.33
C PHE A 217 -10.42 -9.48 4.62
N ASP A 218 -9.30 -8.87 4.23
CA ASP A 218 -9.10 -7.43 4.35
C ASP A 218 -10.16 -6.67 3.54
N GLY A 219 -10.42 -7.10 2.30
CA GLY A 219 -11.47 -6.54 1.44
C GLY A 219 -12.87 -6.65 2.06
N ARG A 220 -13.18 -7.80 2.65
CA ARG A 220 -14.44 -8.03 3.37
C ARG A 220 -14.59 -7.12 4.58
N ALA A 221 -13.55 -7.00 5.39
CA ALA A 221 -13.57 -6.16 6.58
C ALA A 221 -13.72 -4.68 6.20
N ALA A 222 -12.97 -4.23 5.20
CA ALA A 222 -13.04 -2.86 4.68
C ALA A 222 -14.44 -2.50 4.16
N ALA A 223 -15.01 -3.31 3.26
CA ALA A 223 -16.32 -3.07 2.67
C ALA A 223 -17.46 -3.09 3.71
N LYS A 224 -17.30 -3.84 4.80
CA LYS A 224 -18.26 -3.89 5.91
C LYS A 224 -18.21 -2.63 6.77
N VAL A 225 -17.01 -2.13 7.05
CA VAL A 225 -16.78 -1.02 7.99
C VAL A 225 -16.95 0.34 7.30
N ASP A 226 -16.58 0.43 6.03
CA ASP A 226 -16.74 1.61 5.20
C ASP A 226 -17.37 1.25 3.83
N PRO A 227 -18.72 1.13 3.76
CA PRO A 227 -19.42 0.71 2.55
C PRO A 227 -19.28 1.65 1.35
N GLU A 228 -18.97 2.92 1.59
CA GLU A 228 -18.74 3.94 0.56
C GLU A 228 -17.25 4.11 0.24
N GLY A 229 -16.39 3.30 0.89
CA GLY A 229 -14.96 3.31 0.74
C GLY A 229 -14.47 2.73 -0.59
N PRO A 230 -13.14 2.71 -0.81
CA PRO A 230 -12.56 2.22 -2.05
C PRO A 230 -12.61 0.70 -2.20
N GLN A 231 -12.91 -0.05 -1.12
CA GLN A 231 -13.13 -1.49 -1.15
C GLN A 231 -14.62 -1.79 -1.11
N PHE A 232 -15.08 -2.62 -2.04
CA PHE A 232 -16.50 -2.94 -2.21
C PHE A 232 -16.68 -4.39 -2.62
N GLU A 233 -17.85 -4.95 -2.31
CA GLU A 233 -18.21 -6.31 -2.68
C GLU A 233 -18.47 -6.44 -4.19
N ILE A 234 -17.98 -7.52 -4.78
CA ILE A 234 -18.26 -7.94 -6.15
C ILE A 234 -18.97 -9.29 -6.08
N ALA A 235 -20.26 -9.32 -6.39
CA ALA A 235 -20.96 -10.58 -6.63
C ALA A 235 -20.31 -11.29 -7.83
N LYS A 236 -19.97 -12.58 -7.71
CA LYS A 236 -19.32 -13.33 -8.80
C LYS A 236 -20.18 -13.38 -10.06
N GLY A 237 -21.49 -13.56 -9.91
CA GLY A 237 -22.39 -13.79 -11.04
C GLY A 237 -22.16 -15.17 -11.67
N GLU A 238 -22.37 -15.28 -12.97
CA GLU A 238 -22.18 -16.53 -13.71
C GLU A 238 -20.69 -16.83 -13.91
N LEU A 239 -20.28 -18.07 -13.65
CA LEU A 239 -18.95 -18.56 -14.03
C LEU A 239 -18.94 -18.85 -15.55
N LEU A 240 -18.20 -18.04 -16.30
CA LEU A 240 -18.12 -18.11 -17.76
C LEU A 240 -16.94 -18.98 -18.23
N ASP A 241 -15.83 -18.98 -17.49
CA ASP A 241 -14.65 -19.82 -17.75
C ASP A 241 -13.96 -20.20 -16.44
N ALA A 242 -14.07 -21.47 -16.05
CA ALA A 242 -13.46 -22.01 -14.84
C ALA A 242 -11.92 -22.02 -14.89
N ASN A 243 -11.32 -22.21 -16.06
CA ASN A 243 -9.86 -22.31 -16.18
C ASN A 243 -9.21 -20.93 -16.12
N MET A 244 -9.84 -19.93 -16.74
CA MET A 244 -9.31 -18.57 -16.77
C MET A 244 -9.85 -17.68 -15.64
N GLY A 245 -10.80 -18.16 -14.85
CA GLY A 245 -11.48 -17.38 -13.81
C GLY A 245 -12.25 -16.20 -14.39
N GLU A 246 -13.06 -16.43 -15.44
CA GLU A 246 -13.96 -15.41 -16.01
C GLU A 246 -15.33 -15.49 -15.33
N TYR A 247 -15.75 -14.38 -14.74
CA TYR A 247 -17.00 -14.26 -14.00
C TYR A 247 -17.79 -13.06 -14.52
N SER A 248 -19.10 -13.22 -14.72
CA SER A 248 -19.91 -12.15 -15.32
C SER A 248 -19.94 -10.88 -14.45
N GLY A 249 -20.00 -11.02 -13.13
CA GLY A 249 -19.99 -9.88 -12.21
C GLY A 249 -18.66 -9.15 -12.17
N VAL A 250 -17.54 -9.87 -12.33
CA VAL A 250 -16.21 -9.26 -12.49
C VAL A 250 -16.15 -8.45 -13.79
N ASN A 251 -16.70 -8.96 -14.89
CA ASN A 251 -16.73 -8.26 -16.17
C ASN A 251 -17.57 -6.98 -16.11
N GLU A 252 -18.73 -7.02 -15.44
CA GLU A 252 -19.58 -5.84 -15.22
C GLU A 252 -18.84 -4.74 -14.45
N ILE A 253 -18.14 -5.12 -13.37
CA ILE A 253 -17.35 -4.19 -12.57
C ILE A 253 -16.16 -3.64 -13.36
N ALA A 254 -15.43 -4.48 -14.10
CA ALA A 254 -14.34 -4.05 -14.96
C ALA A 254 -14.83 -2.96 -15.92
N LYS A 255 -15.93 -3.20 -16.63
CA LYS A 255 -16.50 -2.23 -17.58
C LYS A 255 -16.97 -0.95 -16.90
N LYS A 256 -17.68 -1.07 -15.79
CA LYS A 256 -18.24 0.06 -15.06
C LYS A 256 -17.15 0.98 -14.51
N LEU A 257 -16.17 0.43 -13.81
CA LEU A 257 -15.19 1.21 -13.04
C LEU A 257 -13.94 1.59 -13.84
N SER A 258 -13.74 1.00 -15.02
CA SER A 258 -12.72 1.44 -15.98
C SER A 258 -13.22 2.46 -17.00
N ALA A 259 -14.43 3.00 -16.82
CA ALA A 259 -15.11 3.86 -17.80
C ALA A 259 -15.23 3.23 -19.21
N GLY A 260 -15.35 1.90 -19.27
CA GLY A 260 -15.50 1.14 -20.51
C GLY A 260 -14.19 0.77 -21.21
N GLU A 261 -13.03 1.06 -20.62
CA GLU A 261 -11.72 0.68 -21.19
C GLU A 261 -11.54 -0.85 -21.23
N PHE A 262 -12.04 -1.55 -20.22
CA PHE A 262 -11.95 -3.01 -20.10
C PHE A 262 -13.35 -3.63 -20.06
N ASP A 263 -13.67 -4.47 -21.05
CA ASP A 263 -14.96 -5.19 -21.08
C ASP A 263 -14.99 -6.40 -20.13
N LYS A 264 -13.83 -6.94 -19.76
CA LYS A 264 -13.69 -8.16 -18.96
C LYS A 264 -12.34 -8.24 -18.25
N ILE A 265 -12.29 -8.99 -17.15
CA ILE A 265 -11.05 -9.37 -16.46
C ILE A 265 -11.10 -10.88 -16.19
N LYS A 266 -10.03 -11.58 -16.56
CA LYS A 266 -9.83 -13.00 -16.29
C LYS A 266 -8.80 -13.18 -15.18
N LEU A 267 -9.22 -13.72 -14.04
CA LEU A 267 -8.39 -13.77 -12.83
C LEU A 267 -7.19 -14.71 -12.95
N HIS A 268 -7.26 -15.73 -13.81
CA HIS A 268 -6.23 -16.77 -13.91
C HIS A 268 -5.60 -16.81 -15.32
N SER A 269 -5.66 -15.70 -16.05
CA SER A 269 -5.11 -15.57 -17.41
C SER A 269 -3.98 -14.53 -17.46
N PHE A 270 -2.91 -14.88 -18.17
CA PHE A 270 -1.80 -13.97 -18.46
C PHE A 270 -1.91 -13.29 -19.84
N PHE A 271 -2.60 -13.92 -20.80
CA PHE A 271 -2.62 -13.51 -22.21
C PHE A 271 -3.97 -12.97 -22.68
N ASP A 272 -5.05 -13.59 -22.24
CA ASP A 272 -6.40 -13.17 -22.61
C ASP A 272 -6.99 -12.36 -21.46
N SER A 273 -7.19 -11.06 -21.71
CA SER A 273 -7.83 -10.12 -20.79
C SER A 273 -7.30 -10.22 -19.35
N PRO A 274 -5.97 -10.12 -19.15
CA PRO A 274 -5.38 -10.21 -17.84
C PRO A 274 -5.87 -9.06 -16.97
N HIS A 275 -5.81 -9.28 -15.67
CA HIS A 275 -6.10 -8.25 -14.70
C HIS A 275 -5.26 -6.98 -14.93
N THR A 276 -5.88 -5.81 -14.75
CA THR A 276 -5.22 -4.51 -14.95
C THR A 276 -4.16 -4.24 -13.89
N SER A 277 -3.28 -3.27 -14.14
CA SER A 277 -2.30 -2.81 -13.15
C SER A 277 -2.47 -1.33 -12.89
N CYS A 278 -2.19 -0.90 -11.67
CA CYS A 278 -1.83 0.48 -11.39
C CYS A 278 -0.30 0.58 -11.36
N GLY A 279 0.30 1.27 -10.40
CA GLY A 279 1.74 1.56 -10.34
C GLY A 279 2.44 1.02 -9.09
N CYS A 280 1.71 0.35 -8.20
CA CYS A 280 2.20 -0.14 -6.91
C CYS A 280 2.41 -1.66 -6.86
N PHE A 281 2.48 -2.34 -8.01
CA PHE A 281 2.77 -3.77 -8.04
C PHE A 281 4.18 -4.09 -7.51
N GLU A 282 4.30 -5.21 -6.81
CA GLU A 282 5.56 -5.70 -6.25
C GLU A 282 6.39 -6.48 -7.28
N VAL A 283 5.71 -7.15 -8.22
CA VAL A 283 6.33 -8.03 -9.22
C VAL A 283 5.65 -7.82 -10.57
N VAL A 284 6.44 -7.83 -11.64
CA VAL A 284 5.97 -7.84 -13.03
C VAL A 284 6.29 -9.18 -13.66
N GLY A 285 5.28 -9.79 -14.28
CA GLY A 285 5.45 -10.94 -15.16
C GLY A 285 5.61 -10.50 -16.61
N PHE A 286 6.38 -11.24 -17.41
CA PHE A 286 6.47 -11.07 -18.86
C PHE A 286 6.69 -12.42 -19.54
N TYR A 287 6.18 -12.58 -20.75
CA TYR A 287 6.35 -13.79 -21.54
C TYR A 287 7.72 -13.80 -22.25
N ILE A 288 8.37 -14.96 -22.28
CA ILE A 288 9.67 -15.21 -22.93
C ILE A 288 9.45 -16.29 -24.02
N PRO A 289 9.25 -15.88 -25.29
CA PRO A 289 8.93 -16.79 -26.39
C PRO A 289 9.98 -17.89 -26.61
N GLU A 290 11.26 -17.60 -26.39
CA GLU A 290 12.37 -18.52 -26.67
C GLU A 290 12.35 -19.78 -25.79
N VAL A 291 11.70 -19.70 -24.64
CA VAL A 291 11.57 -20.81 -23.69
C VAL A 291 10.12 -21.16 -23.38
N ASP A 292 9.17 -20.56 -24.10
CA ASP A 292 7.73 -20.71 -23.88
C ASP A 292 7.36 -20.60 -22.38
N GLY A 293 7.85 -19.52 -21.75
CA GLY A 293 7.80 -19.37 -20.29
C GLY A 293 7.49 -17.96 -19.82
N ILE A 294 7.17 -17.82 -18.54
CA ILE A 294 6.93 -16.52 -17.89
C ILE A 294 8.14 -16.18 -17.01
N GLY A 295 8.73 -15.02 -17.27
CA GLY A 295 9.73 -14.40 -16.40
C GLY A 295 9.07 -13.48 -15.38
N TRP A 296 9.68 -13.40 -14.19
CA TRP A 296 9.23 -12.53 -13.10
C TRP A 296 10.36 -11.61 -12.68
N VAL A 297 10.05 -10.33 -12.50
CA VAL A 297 10.99 -9.33 -11.97
C VAL A 297 10.31 -8.62 -10.82
N ASN A 298 10.91 -8.69 -9.62
CA ASN A 298 10.45 -7.91 -8.49
C ASN A 298 10.92 -6.45 -8.64
N ARG A 299 10.19 -5.54 -7.98
CA ARG A 299 10.43 -4.09 -8.04
C ARG A 299 11.84 -3.69 -7.61
N GLU A 300 12.45 -4.46 -6.72
CA GLU A 300 13.78 -4.16 -6.16
C GLU A 300 14.92 -4.57 -7.09
N TYR A 301 14.68 -5.48 -8.04
CA TYR A 301 15.71 -5.95 -8.96
C TYR A 301 16.28 -4.78 -9.77
N GLN A 302 17.59 -4.55 -9.69
CA GLN A 302 18.28 -3.48 -10.44
C GLN A 302 19.00 -3.98 -11.69
N GLY A 303 18.92 -5.28 -11.98
CA GLY A 303 19.59 -5.89 -13.12
C GLY A 303 18.78 -5.78 -14.42
N MET A 304 19.33 -6.40 -15.46
CA MET A 304 18.65 -6.55 -16.74
C MET A 304 17.83 -7.85 -16.75
N ALA A 305 16.55 -7.77 -17.09
CA ALA A 305 15.74 -8.97 -17.26
C ALA A 305 16.14 -9.74 -18.54
N PRO A 306 15.82 -11.05 -18.64
CA PRO A 306 16.10 -11.86 -19.83
C PRO A 306 15.60 -11.30 -21.16
N ASN A 307 14.54 -10.47 -21.16
CA ASN A 307 14.02 -9.80 -22.35
C ASN A 307 14.73 -8.47 -22.69
N GLY A 308 15.82 -8.12 -21.99
CA GLY A 308 16.60 -6.91 -22.23
C GLY A 308 16.00 -5.62 -21.66
N ILE A 309 14.96 -5.71 -20.82
CA ILE A 309 14.32 -4.56 -20.18
C ILE A 309 14.80 -4.41 -18.74
N GLY A 310 15.18 -3.19 -18.35
CA GLY A 310 15.50 -2.85 -16.95
C GLY A 310 14.24 -2.65 -16.11
N SER A 311 14.31 -2.93 -14.80
CA SER A 311 13.15 -2.87 -13.87
C SER A 311 12.36 -1.56 -13.92
N VAL A 312 13.05 -0.41 -14.03
CA VAL A 312 12.42 0.92 -14.10
C VAL A 312 11.50 1.05 -15.33
N SER A 313 11.88 0.43 -16.45
CA SER A 313 11.11 0.51 -17.71
C SER A 313 9.82 -0.30 -17.67
N TYR A 314 9.73 -1.35 -16.85
CA TYR A 314 8.49 -2.13 -16.71
C TYR A 314 7.35 -1.34 -16.09
N THR A 315 7.66 -0.34 -15.26
CA THR A 315 6.64 0.51 -14.64
C THR A 315 5.84 1.29 -15.67
N HIS A 316 6.50 1.72 -16.75
CA HIS A 316 5.85 2.45 -17.83
C HIS A 316 5.10 1.54 -18.81
N LEU A 317 5.50 0.27 -18.95
CA LEU A 317 4.92 -0.66 -19.92
C LEU A 317 3.64 -1.35 -19.43
N THR A 318 3.43 -1.39 -18.11
CA THR A 318 2.32 -2.11 -17.46
C THR A 318 1.18 -1.19 -17.01
N LEU A 319 1.44 0.12 -16.93
CA LEU A 319 0.42 1.11 -16.59
C LEU A 319 -0.57 1.28 -17.76
N PRO A 320 -1.89 1.33 -17.49
CA PRO A 320 -2.93 1.63 -18.49
C PRO A 320 -2.74 2.98 -19.18
N THR A 321 -1.98 3.89 -18.56
CA THR A 321 -1.73 5.24 -19.04
C THR A 321 -0.39 5.32 -19.78
N ASN A 322 -0.45 5.07 -21.09
CA ASN A 322 0.33 5.69 -22.18
C ASN A 322 0.40 4.75 -23.40
N ARG A 323 -0.77 4.33 -23.92
CA ARG A 323 -0.90 3.99 -25.34
C ARG A 323 -1.14 5.27 -26.14
N GLU A 324 -0.20 6.21 -26.09
CA GLU A 324 -0.04 7.18 -27.18
C GLU A 324 1.03 6.65 -28.11
N VAL A 325 0.58 6.22 -29.30
CA VAL A 325 1.39 6.13 -30.52
C VAL A 325 1.26 7.45 -31.23
#